data_AF-A0A7S3V9V9-F1
#
_entry.id   AF-A0A7S3V9V9-F1
#
_cell.length_a   1.000
_cell.length_b   1.000
_cell.length_c   1.000
_cell.angle_alpha   90.00
_cell.angle_beta   90.00
_cell.angle_gamma   90.00
#
_symmetry.space_group_name_H-M   'P 1'
#
loop_
_entity.id
_entity.type
_entity.pdbx_description
1 polymer ?
#
loop_
_entity_poly.entity_id
_entity_poly.type
_entity_poly.pdbx_seq_one_letter_code
_entity_poly.pdbx_strand_id
1 'polypeptide(L)'
;MIIDSTIESCGNWCGLVAAFIGCIGFGTFGAPLKAEAVDRVNADPFVLQTYKSTMCFLTSWLVLLLGVEFNFTPYGIISGLMWVTGGFCGIFGIRNAGLAISVGTWSSITVLISFAWGIFVFDEEVQSITGTLFGILMMCIGFIGMAYFTMSSSSSSLPSTCERECECAATNTESEQAIIPKGEEADSDGCGIIPTPLVLPETESEHSGSEASNANDLTARLLDQWRR
;
A
#
# COMPACT_ATOMS: atom_id res chain seq x y z
N MET A 1 -34.78 5.09 12.75
CA MET A 1 -35.74 6.11 13.22
C MET A 1 -35.10 7.29 13.95
N ILE A 2 -34.25 7.14 14.99
CA ILE A 2 -33.58 8.31 15.63
C ILE A 2 -32.47 8.91 14.73
N ILE A 3 -31.79 8.07 13.95
CA ILE A 3 -30.69 8.50 13.06
C ILE A 3 -31.25 9.33 11.89
N ASP A 4 -32.39 8.92 11.32
CA ASP A 4 -33.02 9.60 10.18
C ASP A 4 -33.39 11.05 10.48
N SER A 5 -33.98 11.31 11.66
CA SER A 5 -34.30 12.68 12.09
C SER A 5 -33.07 13.55 12.31
N THR A 6 -31.92 12.96 12.62
CA THR A 6 -30.66 13.70 12.82
C THR A 6 -30.00 14.02 11.48
N ILE A 7 -30.13 13.13 10.49
CA ILE A 7 -29.63 13.32 9.13
C ILE A 7 -30.48 14.34 8.37
N GLU A 8 -31.81 14.30 8.51
CA GLU A 8 -32.72 15.27 7.85
C GLU A 8 -32.56 16.69 8.40
N SER A 9 -32.24 16.85 9.68
CA SER A 9 -31.99 18.18 10.28
C SER A 9 -30.60 18.74 9.94
N CYS A 10 -29.73 17.95 9.32
CA CYS A 10 -28.36 18.33 9.02
C CYS A 10 -28.31 18.93 7.60
N GLY A 11 -28.33 20.27 7.51
CA GLY A 11 -28.26 20.98 6.22
C GLY A 11 -26.95 20.73 5.45
N ASN A 12 -26.72 21.49 4.38
CA ASN A 12 -25.57 21.36 3.46
C ASN A 12 -24.19 21.22 4.14
N TRP A 13 -24.04 21.71 5.36
CA TRP A 13 -22.82 21.61 6.16
C TRP A 13 -22.47 20.19 6.60
N CYS A 14 -23.44 19.30 6.82
CA CYS A 14 -23.17 17.95 7.28
C CYS A 14 -22.43 17.12 6.22
N GLY A 15 -22.87 17.20 4.96
CA GLY A 15 -22.20 16.54 3.86
C GLY A 15 -20.76 17.04 3.67
N LEU A 16 -20.55 18.35 3.83
CA LEU A 16 -19.22 18.95 3.73
C LEU A 16 -18.29 18.52 4.88
N VAL A 17 -18.80 18.47 6.12
CA VAL A 17 -18.04 17.97 7.27
C VAL A 17 -17.72 16.49 7.11
N ALA A 18 -18.68 15.67 6.68
CA ALA A 18 -18.46 14.25 6.42
C ALA A 18 -17.41 14.02 5.33
N ALA A 19 -17.48 14.79 4.23
CA ALA A 19 -16.49 14.75 3.16
C ALA A 19 -15.10 15.14 3.66
N PHE A 20 -14.99 16.19 4.48
CA PHE A 20 -13.73 16.64 5.05
C PHE A 20 -13.11 15.60 5.99
N ILE A 21 -13.91 15.01 6.88
CA ILE A 21 -13.49 13.90 7.75
C ILE A 21 -13.05 12.71 6.89
N GLY A 22 -13.78 12.40 5.82
CA GLY A 22 -13.41 11.38 4.84
C GLY A 22 -12.05 11.67 4.21
N CYS A 23 -11.82 12.89 3.73
CA CYS A 23 -10.53 13.30 3.16
C CYS A 23 -9.37 13.13 4.14
N ILE A 24 -9.55 13.51 5.41
CA ILE A 24 -8.51 13.34 6.44
C ILE A 24 -8.28 11.85 6.71
N GLY A 25 -9.36 11.07 6.89
CA GLY A 25 -9.27 9.64 7.16
C GLY A 25 -8.58 8.86 6.03
N PHE A 26 -9.05 9.06 4.79
CA PHE A 26 -8.46 8.42 3.61
C PHE A 26 -7.05 8.92 3.31
N GLY A 27 -6.77 10.21 3.51
CA GLY A 27 -5.44 10.78 3.32
C GLY A 27 -4.41 10.28 4.33
N THR A 28 -4.82 10.12 5.59
CA THR A 28 -3.92 9.68 6.68
C THR A 28 -3.62 8.18 6.61
N PHE A 29 -4.52 7.37 6.04
CA PHE A 29 -4.35 5.92 5.96
C PHE A 29 -3.05 5.48 5.27
N GLY A 30 -2.56 6.28 4.31
CA GLY A 30 -1.31 5.99 3.61
C GLY A 30 -0.04 6.29 4.40
N ALA A 31 -0.09 7.16 5.42
CA ALA A 31 1.09 7.63 6.13
C ALA A 31 1.79 6.55 6.98
N PRO A 32 1.07 5.70 7.75
CA PRO A 32 1.69 4.62 8.52
C PRO A 32 2.39 3.57 7.65
N LEU A 33 1.97 3.38 6.40
CA LEU A 33 2.60 2.43 5.47
C LEU A 33 4.03 2.81 5.07
N LYS A 34 4.40 4.09 5.26
CA LYS A 34 5.75 4.60 5.01
C LYS A 34 6.57 4.83 6.28
N ALA A 35 6.04 4.47 7.45
CA ALA A 35 6.79 4.64 8.68
C ALA A 35 7.99 3.68 8.70
N GLU A 36 9.18 4.18 9.05
CA GLU A 36 10.40 3.37 9.18
C GLU A 36 10.21 2.16 10.12
N ALA A 37 9.29 2.27 11.09
CA ALA A 37 8.93 1.18 11.97
C ALA A 37 8.34 -0.04 11.23
N VAL A 38 7.56 0.18 10.16
CA VAL A 38 7.01 -0.90 9.34
C VAL A 38 8.09 -1.52 8.45
N ASP A 39 9.01 -0.69 7.97
CA ASP A 39 10.14 -1.12 7.13
C ASP A 39 11.12 -1.99 7.93
N ARG A 40 11.46 -1.59 9.16
CA ARG A 40 12.33 -2.37 10.07
C ARG A 40 11.79 -3.76 10.40
N VAL A 41 10.46 -3.91 10.45
CA VAL A 41 9.81 -5.19 10.77
C VAL A 41 9.55 -6.02 9.51
N ASN A 42 9.77 -5.45 8.32
CA ASN A 42 9.44 -6.01 7.01
C ASN A 42 8.07 -6.70 7.03
N ALA A 43 7.05 -5.95 7.47
CA ALA A 43 5.71 -6.49 7.63
C ALA A 43 5.18 -7.02 6.28
N ASP A 44 4.72 -8.28 6.29
CA ASP A 44 4.12 -8.89 5.12
C ASP A 44 2.85 -8.10 4.70
N PRO A 45 2.66 -7.82 3.41
CA PRO A 45 1.51 -7.04 2.94
C PRO A 45 0.16 -7.70 3.30
N PHE A 46 0.14 -9.02 3.47
CA PHE A 46 -1.02 -9.76 3.90
C PHE A 46 -1.42 -9.38 5.33
N VAL A 47 -0.45 -9.23 6.23
CA VAL A 47 -0.68 -8.82 7.62
C VAL A 47 -1.30 -7.43 7.67
N LEU A 48 -0.77 -6.48 6.90
CA LEU A 48 -1.32 -5.12 6.81
C LEU A 48 -2.76 -5.11 6.27
N GLN A 49 -3.06 -5.95 5.27
CA GLN A 49 -4.42 -6.10 4.74
C GLN A 49 -5.38 -6.73 5.76
N THR A 50 -4.93 -7.69 6.57
CA THR A 50 -5.76 -8.30 7.63
C THR A 50 -6.10 -7.30 8.71
N TYR A 51 -5.17 -6.42 9.12
CA TYR A 51 -5.46 -5.34 10.06
C TYR A 51 -6.51 -4.37 9.52
N LYS A 52 -6.37 -3.94 8.25
CA LYS A 52 -7.35 -3.05 7.60
C LYS A 52 -8.74 -3.69 7.57
N SER A 53 -8.82 -4.95 7.14
CA SER A 53 -10.09 -5.68 7.01
C SER A 53 -10.74 -5.94 8.36
N THR A 54 -9.94 -6.27 9.38
CA THR A 54 -10.41 -6.47 10.75
C THR A 54 -10.98 -5.17 11.32
N MET A 55 -10.31 -4.03 11.11
CA MET A 55 -10.83 -2.75 11.55
C MET A 55 -12.15 -2.39 10.86
N CYS A 56 -12.26 -2.58 9.54
CA CYS A 56 -13.53 -2.39 8.81
C CYS A 56 -14.64 -3.31 9.32
N PHE A 57 -14.31 -4.56 9.65
CA PHE A 57 -15.27 -5.51 10.21
C PHE A 57 -15.75 -5.05 11.58
N LEU A 58 -14.84 -4.71 12.50
CA LEU A 58 -15.15 -4.25 13.85
C LEU A 58 -15.96 -2.94 13.85
N THR A 59 -15.60 -1.98 13.00
CA THR A 59 -16.36 -0.73 12.88
C THR A 59 -17.75 -0.95 12.30
N SER A 60 -17.94 -1.96 11.46
CA SER A 60 -19.28 -2.32 10.95
C SER A 60 -20.20 -2.84 12.06
N TRP A 61 -19.67 -3.54 13.06
CA TRP A 61 -20.45 -3.96 14.23
C TRP A 61 -20.90 -2.79 15.09
N LEU A 62 -20.12 -1.70 15.16
CA LEU A 62 -20.51 -0.49 15.87
C LEU A 62 -21.78 0.14 15.26
N VAL A 63 -21.93 0.06 13.93
CA VAL A 63 -23.15 0.53 13.24
C VAL A 63 -24.37 -0.33 13.60
N LEU A 64 -24.19 -1.64 13.78
CA LEU A 64 -25.28 -2.51 14.24
C LEU A 64 -25.69 -2.19 15.69
N LEU A 65 -24.74 -1.84 16.56
CA LEU A 65 -25.03 -1.41 17.93
C LEU A 65 -25.84 -0.09 18.00
N LEU A 66 -25.81 0.73 16.95
CA LEU A 66 -26.64 1.93 16.82
C LEU A 66 -28.10 1.62 16.45
N GLY A 67 -28.49 0.34 16.39
CA GLY A 67 -29.88 -0.10 16.20
C GLY A 67 -30.31 -0.18 14.74
N VAL A 68 -29.37 -0.28 13.80
CA VAL A 68 -29.66 -0.54 12.39
C VAL A 68 -29.97 -2.03 12.19
N GLU A 69 -31.06 -2.34 11.51
CA GLU A 69 -31.49 -3.73 11.26
C GLU A 69 -30.51 -4.47 10.33
N PHE A 70 -30.11 -5.67 10.72
CA PHE A 70 -29.19 -6.50 9.93
C PHE A 70 -29.94 -7.22 8.81
N ASN A 71 -29.72 -6.79 7.57
CA ASN A 71 -30.24 -7.44 6.38
C ASN A 71 -29.12 -8.17 5.64
N PHE A 72 -29.14 -9.50 5.69
CA PHE A 72 -28.13 -10.32 5.02
C PHE A 72 -28.42 -10.40 3.51
N THR A 73 -27.44 -10.00 2.70
CA THR A 73 -27.49 -10.12 1.24
C THR A 73 -26.27 -10.88 0.73
N PRO A 74 -26.44 -11.91 -0.13
CA PRO A 74 -25.31 -12.66 -0.67
C PRO A 74 -24.37 -11.79 -1.53
N TYR A 75 -24.88 -10.70 -2.11
CA TYR A 75 -24.08 -9.73 -2.84
C TYR A 75 -23.01 -9.04 -1.98
N GLY A 76 -23.23 -8.94 -0.66
CA GLY A 76 -22.25 -8.41 0.28
C GLY A 76 -20.99 -9.27 0.37
N ILE A 77 -21.12 -10.59 0.25
CA ILE A 77 -19.97 -11.51 0.26
C ILE A 77 -19.13 -11.32 -1.01
N ILE A 78 -19.79 -11.25 -2.18
CA ILE A 78 -19.10 -11.05 -3.46
C ILE A 78 -18.36 -9.70 -3.45
N SER A 79 -19.02 -8.64 -2.97
CA SER A 79 -18.41 -7.32 -2.82
C SER A 79 -17.21 -7.34 -1.85
N GLY A 80 -17.33 -8.01 -0.70
CA GLY A 80 -16.25 -8.17 0.26
C GLY A 80 -15.03 -8.89 -0.32
N LEU A 81 -15.24 -9.99 -1.05
CA LEU A 81 -14.16 -10.74 -1.72
C LEU A 81 -13.44 -9.88 -2.78
N MET A 82 -14.20 -9.13 -3.58
CA MET A 82 -13.64 -8.22 -4.57
C MET A 82 -12.86 -7.08 -3.90
N TRP A 83 -13.36 -6.55 -2.79
CA TRP A 83 -12.70 -5.50 -2.01
C TRP A 83 -11.38 -5.96 -1.38
N VAL A 84 -11.33 -7.18 -0.83
CA VAL A 84 -10.08 -7.74 -0.25
C VAL A 84 -9.03 -7.95 -1.34
N THR A 85 -9.43 -8.53 -2.47
CA THR A 85 -8.54 -8.73 -3.63
C THR A 85 -8.00 -7.38 -4.13
N GLY A 86 -8.87 -6.38 -4.29
CA GLY A 86 -8.46 -5.03 -4.69
C GLY A 86 -7.51 -4.37 -3.69
N GLY A 87 -7.74 -4.55 -2.40
CA GLY A 87 -6.85 -4.06 -1.34
C GLY A 87 -5.46 -4.68 -1.40
N PHE A 88 -5.37 -5.99 -1.64
CA PHE A 88 -4.09 -6.70 -1.79
C PHE A 88 -3.30 -6.20 -2.99
N CYS A 89 -3.93 -6.10 -4.17
CA CYS A 89 -3.30 -5.53 -5.37
C CYS A 89 -2.85 -4.08 -5.15
N GLY A 90 -3.62 -3.30 -4.40
CA GLY A 90 -3.28 -1.92 -4.04
C GLY A 90 -2.01 -1.83 -3.20
N ILE A 91 -1.85 -2.66 -2.17
CA ILE A 91 -0.65 -2.69 -1.33
C ILE A 91 0.58 -3.10 -2.15
N PHE A 92 0.43 -4.11 -3.01
CA PHE A 92 1.50 -4.52 -3.92
C PHE A 92 1.90 -3.37 -4.87
N GLY A 93 0.91 -2.65 -5.40
CA GLY A 93 1.16 -1.44 -6.20
C GLY A 93 1.94 -0.39 -5.42
N ILE A 94 1.56 -0.11 -4.16
CA ILE A 94 2.21 0.90 -3.32
C ILE A 94 3.67 0.54 -3.04
N ARG A 95 4.00 -0.74 -2.79
CA ARG A 95 5.40 -1.16 -2.56
C ARG A 95 6.27 -1.01 -3.79
N ASN A 96 5.72 -1.22 -4.99
CA ASN A 96 6.50 -1.19 -6.24
C ASN A 96 6.55 0.19 -6.90
N ALA A 97 5.43 0.92 -6.93
CA ALA A 97 5.30 2.21 -7.63
C ALA A 97 5.34 3.42 -6.68
N GLY A 98 5.24 3.20 -5.36
CA GLY A 98 5.17 4.27 -4.37
C GLY A 98 3.75 4.78 -4.11
N LEU A 99 3.55 5.30 -2.90
CA LEU A 99 2.23 5.68 -2.38
C LEU A 99 1.50 6.72 -3.25
N ALA A 100 2.20 7.77 -3.69
CA ALA A 100 1.59 8.86 -4.45
C ALA A 100 0.97 8.37 -5.77
N ILE A 101 1.68 7.48 -6.48
CA ILE A 101 1.31 7.01 -7.81
C ILE A 101 0.18 6.00 -7.72
N SER A 102 0.29 5.03 -6.82
CA SER A 102 -0.71 3.97 -6.67
C SER A 102 -2.05 4.53 -6.19
N VAL A 103 -2.05 5.44 -5.20
CA VAL A 103 -3.27 6.03 -4.68
C VAL A 103 -3.96 6.90 -5.74
N GLY A 104 -3.20 7.73 -6.46
CA GLY A 104 -3.74 8.53 -7.55
C GLY A 104 -4.35 7.67 -8.66
N THR A 105 -3.64 6.63 -9.07
CA THR A 105 -4.09 5.71 -10.13
C THR A 105 -5.36 4.96 -9.76
N TRP A 106 -5.41 4.38 -8.55
CA TRP A 106 -6.58 3.64 -8.10
C TRP A 106 -7.82 4.52 -7.98
N SER A 107 -7.65 5.75 -7.47
CA SER A 107 -8.75 6.71 -7.38
C SER A 107 -9.27 7.10 -8.76
N SER A 108 -8.40 7.40 -9.73
CA SER A 108 -8.81 7.76 -11.10
C SER A 108 -9.57 6.64 -11.79
N ILE A 109 -9.08 5.39 -11.69
CA ILE A 109 -9.75 4.22 -12.28
C ILE A 109 -11.13 4.00 -11.65
N THR A 110 -11.24 4.14 -10.32
CA THR A 110 -12.51 3.95 -9.60
C THR A 110 -13.56 4.97 -10.05
N VAL A 111 -13.18 6.24 -10.23
CA VAL A 111 -14.09 7.28 -10.72
C VAL A 111 -14.56 6.98 -12.14
N LEU A 112 -13.66 6.56 -13.04
CA LEU A 112 -14.02 6.20 -14.42
C LEU A 112 -14.98 5.00 -14.48
N ILE A 113 -14.72 3.95 -13.68
CA ILE A 113 -15.60 2.77 -13.61
C ILE A 113 -16.96 3.15 -13.03
N SER A 114 -16.98 3.94 -11.95
CA SER A 114 -18.23 4.40 -11.32
C SER A 114 -19.07 5.21 -12.30
N PHE A 115 -18.40 6.09 -13.05
CA PHE A 115 -19.04 6.89 -14.08
C PHE A 115 -19.59 6.03 -15.24
N ALA A 116 -18.80 5.08 -15.74
CA ALA A 116 -19.23 4.16 -16.78
C ALA A 116 -20.44 3.32 -16.34
N TRP A 117 -20.43 2.81 -15.11
CA TRP A 117 -21.55 2.05 -14.56
C TRP A 117 -22.80 2.92 -14.37
N GLY A 118 -22.63 4.18 -13.95
CA GLY A 118 -23.67 5.19 -13.89
C GLY A 118 -24.44 5.32 -15.20
N ILE A 119 -23.73 5.56 -16.30
CA ILE A 119 -24.35 5.66 -17.63
C ILE A 119 -24.96 4.32 -18.07
N PHE A 120 -24.19 3.24 -18.06
CA PHE A 120 -24.61 1.99 -18.73
C PHE A 120 -25.71 1.23 -18.00
N VAL A 121 -25.77 1.32 -16.67
CA VAL A 121 -26.69 0.51 -15.86
C VAL A 121 -27.92 1.29 -15.42
N PHE A 122 -27.76 2.56 -15.07
CA PHE A 122 -28.89 3.38 -14.60
C PHE A 122 -29.57 4.16 -15.73
N ASP A 123 -28.97 4.17 -16.94
CA ASP A 123 -29.48 4.88 -18.13
C ASP A 123 -29.88 6.33 -17.80
N GLU A 124 -29.09 6.96 -16.92
CA GLU A 124 -29.42 8.26 -16.35
C GLU A 124 -29.22 9.33 -17.44
N GLU A 125 -30.30 10.06 -17.77
CA GLU A 125 -30.27 11.08 -18.82
C GLU A 125 -29.27 12.18 -18.46
N VAL A 126 -28.14 12.17 -19.17
CA VAL A 126 -27.08 13.14 -18.98
C VAL A 126 -27.55 14.51 -19.46
N GLN A 127 -27.78 15.44 -18.53
CA GLN A 127 -28.26 16.80 -18.86
C GLN A 127 -27.40 17.53 -19.90
N SER A 128 -26.10 17.21 -19.96
CA SER A 128 -25.24 17.64 -21.07
C SER A 128 -24.17 16.60 -21.40
N ILE A 129 -24.29 16.01 -22.60
CA ILE A 129 -23.29 15.08 -23.12
C ILE A 129 -21.92 15.79 -23.25
N THR A 130 -21.93 17.05 -23.68
CA THR A 130 -20.70 17.84 -23.88
C THR A 130 -19.96 18.09 -22.57
N GLY A 131 -20.66 18.44 -21.49
CA GLY A 131 -20.04 18.69 -20.18
C GLY A 131 -19.41 17.43 -19.60
N THR A 132 -20.09 16.30 -19.76
CA THR A 132 -19.61 14.98 -19.38
C THR A 132 -18.36 14.58 -20.15
N LEU A 133 -18.38 14.70 -21.49
CA LEU A 133 -17.24 14.36 -22.32
C LEU A 133 -16.03 15.23 -21.96
N PHE A 134 -16.24 16.51 -21.70
CA PHE A 134 -15.20 17.43 -21.25
C PHE A 134 -14.61 17.01 -19.90
N GLY A 135 -15.44 16.64 -18.93
CA GLY A 135 -15.00 16.16 -17.62
C GLY A 135 -14.15 14.89 -17.70
N ILE A 136 -14.56 13.92 -18.52
CA ILE A 136 -13.80 12.68 -18.74
C ILE A 136 -12.46 12.98 -19.42
N LEU A 137 -12.45 13.82 -20.46
CA LEU A 137 -11.22 14.22 -21.14
C LEU A 137 -10.25 14.91 -20.18
N MET A 138 -10.75 15.83 -19.34
CA MET A 138 -9.93 16.52 -18.34
C MET A 138 -9.35 15.54 -17.30
N MET A 139 -10.15 14.56 -16.84
CA MET A 139 -9.67 13.48 -15.97
C MET A 139 -8.60 12.61 -16.63
N CYS A 140 -8.81 12.21 -17.89
CA CYS A 140 -7.82 11.44 -18.66
C CYS A 140 -6.50 12.22 -18.83
N ILE A 141 -6.57 13.51 -19.15
CA ILE A 141 -5.37 14.36 -19.26
C ILE A 141 -4.65 14.46 -17.91
N GLY A 142 -5.38 14.65 -16.81
CA GLY A 142 -4.80 14.67 -15.47
C GLY A 142 -4.11 13.36 -15.12
N PHE A 143 -4.73 12.23 -15.44
CA PHE A 143 -4.16 10.90 -15.22
C PHE A 143 -2.91 10.66 -16.07
N ILE A 144 -2.95 10.98 -17.37
CA ILE A 144 -1.79 10.88 -18.27
C ILE A 144 -0.65 11.78 -17.79
N GLY A 145 -0.95 12.99 -17.33
CA GLY A 145 0.04 13.91 -16.77
C GLY A 145 0.74 13.29 -15.56
N MET A 146 -0.02 12.76 -14.60
CA MET A 146 0.55 12.08 -13.43
C MET A 146 1.43 10.87 -13.83
N ALA A 147 0.96 10.05 -14.77
CA ALA A 147 1.73 8.90 -15.26
C ALA A 147 3.03 9.32 -15.95
N TYR A 148 3.00 10.38 -16.77
CA TYR A 148 4.16 10.87 -17.50
C TYR A 148 5.26 11.41 -16.58
N PHE A 149 4.91 12.25 -15.60
CA PHE A 149 5.88 12.78 -14.62
C PHE A 149 6.49 11.69 -13.73
N THR A 150 5.70 10.66 -13.44
CA THR A 150 6.15 9.49 -12.69
C THR A 150 7.22 8.71 -13.44
N MET A 151 7.03 8.47 -14.75
CA MET A 151 7.99 7.73 -15.57
C MET A 151 9.34 8.45 -15.71
N SER A 152 9.33 9.78 -15.80
CA SER A 152 10.55 10.58 -15.98
C SER A 152 11.49 10.55 -14.78
N SER A 153 10.99 10.24 -13.58
CA SER A 153 11.81 10.18 -12.36
C SER A 153 12.69 8.94 -12.29
N SER A 154 12.42 7.89 -13.09
CA SER A 154 13.17 6.62 -13.04
C SER A 154 14.45 6.62 -13.89
N SER A 155 14.62 7.59 -14.80
CA SER A 155 15.74 7.62 -15.75
C SER A 155 16.96 8.45 -15.30
N SER A 156 16.86 9.24 -14.22
CA SER A 156 17.91 10.15 -13.78
C SER A 156 18.79 9.61 -12.65
N SER A 157 18.53 8.42 -12.13
CA SER A 157 19.41 7.70 -11.20
C SER A 157 19.91 6.41 -11.83
N LEU A 158 20.76 6.53 -12.86
CA LEU A 158 21.94 5.68 -12.89
C LEU A 158 22.97 6.37 -11.97
N PRO A 159 23.08 6.00 -10.68
CA PRO A 159 24.41 5.97 -10.12
C PRO A 159 25.15 4.93 -10.97
N SER A 160 26.19 5.35 -11.67
CA SER A 160 27.30 4.45 -11.94
C SER A 160 27.54 3.65 -10.65
N THR A 161 27.22 2.36 -10.67
CA THR A 161 27.78 1.37 -9.75
C THR A 161 29.28 1.36 -10.02
N CYS A 162 29.96 2.38 -9.51
CA CYS A 162 31.37 2.35 -9.23
C CYS A 162 31.48 1.42 -8.03
N GLU A 163 31.96 0.21 -8.29
CA GLU A 163 32.92 -0.49 -7.44
C GLU A 163 32.90 -0.01 -5.98
N ARG A 164 31.94 -0.51 -5.21
CA ARG A 164 32.09 -0.69 -3.77
C ARG A 164 31.70 -2.11 -3.38
N GLU A 165 32.18 -3.08 -4.14
CA GLU A 165 32.87 -4.20 -3.50
C GLU A 165 34.19 -3.61 -2.95
N CYS A 166 34.12 -3.00 -1.78
CA CYS A 166 35.28 -2.97 -0.91
C CYS A 166 35.51 -4.41 -0.47
N GLU A 167 36.26 -5.13 -1.29
CA GLU A 167 37.02 -6.33 -0.95
C GLU A 167 38.04 -5.96 0.15
N CYS A 168 37.53 -5.69 1.34
CA CYS A 168 38.26 -5.48 2.58
C CYS A 168 37.65 -6.39 3.66
N ALA A 169 37.46 -7.67 3.33
CA ALA A 169 37.08 -8.69 4.31
C ALA A 169 37.49 -10.10 3.88
N ALA A 170 38.67 -10.25 3.28
CA ALA A 170 39.40 -11.51 3.29
C ALA A 170 40.58 -11.37 4.27
N THR A 171 40.27 -11.30 5.56
CA THR A 171 41.28 -11.42 6.61
C THR A 171 40.71 -12.26 7.75
N ASN A 172 41.14 -13.53 7.73
CA ASN A 172 41.34 -14.44 8.86
C ASN A 172 40.11 -15.12 9.51
N THR A 173 39.77 -16.27 8.92
CA THR A 173 39.22 -17.47 9.59
C THR A 173 40.07 -18.60 8.98
N GLU A 174 41.01 -19.30 9.62
CA GLU A 174 40.93 -20.13 10.83
C GLU A 174 42.36 -20.59 11.18
N SER A 175 42.80 -20.39 12.42
CA SER A 175 43.64 -21.37 13.12
C SER A 175 43.68 -21.04 14.61
N GLU A 176 42.54 -21.23 15.28
CA GLU A 176 42.54 -21.41 16.73
C GLU A 176 42.16 -22.85 17.04
N GLN A 177 43.17 -23.72 17.03
CA GLN A 177 43.17 -24.95 17.81
C GLN A 177 43.74 -24.64 19.18
N ALA A 178 42.90 -24.87 20.20
CA ALA A 178 43.24 -25.31 21.55
C ALA A 178 44.19 -24.43 22.40
N ILE A 179 43.72 -24.04 23.58
CA ILE A 179 44.20 -24.55 24.88
C ILE A 179 43.41 -23.87 26.01
N ILE A 180 42.81 -24.70 26.86
CA ILE A 180 42.28 -24.35 28.19
C ILE A 180 43.46 -24.03 29.12
N PRO A 181 43.41 -22.96 29.94
CA PRO A 181 43.34 -23.19 31.38
C PRO A 181 42.41 -22.24 32.15
N LYS A 182 41.56 -22.88 32.96
CA LYS A 182 41.28 -22.61 34.39
C LYS A 182 41.85 -21.32 35.00
N GLY A 183 40.96 -20.56 35.65
CA GLY A 183 41.21 -19.94 36.95
C GLY A 183 41.08 -18.42 37.00
N GLU A 184 40.20 -17.98 37.92
CA GLU A 184 40.45 -16.95 38.93
C GLU A 184 39.41 -15.83 38.98
N GLU A 185 38.72 -15.76 40.12
CA GLU A 185 37.87 -14.67 40.58
C GLU A 185 38.69 -13.39 40.73
N ALA A 186 38.17 -12.26 40.24
CA ALA A 186 38.46 -10.96 40.81
C ALA A 186 37.33 -9.97 40.53
N ASP A 187 36.74 -9.54 41.64
CA ASP A 187 35.94 -8.35 41.86
C ASP A 187 36.66 -7.09 41.34
N SER A 188 35.96 -6.22 40.60
CA SER A 188 36.35 -4.80 40.49
C SER A 188 35.24 -3.94 39.90
N ASP A 189 34.76 -3.03 40.74
CA ASP A 189 34.01 -1.83 40.40
C ASP A 189 34.60 -1.08 39.19
N GLY A 190 33.75 -0.69 38.25
CA GLY A 190 34.14 0.00 37.03
C GLY A 190 32.98 0.76 36.38
N CYS A 191 32.94 2.06 36.65
CA CYS A 191 32.06 3.05 36.05
C CYS A 191 32.21 3.14 34.51
N GLY A 192 31.08 3.24 33.82
CA GLY A 192 30.96 3.85 32.50
C GLY A 192 31.14 2.90 31.32
N ILE A 193 30.05 2.68 30.57
CA ILE A 193 29.86 3.01 29.14
C ILE A 193 28.43 2.54 28.82
N ILE A 194 27.61 3.46 28.32
CA ILE A 194 26.28 3.15 27.77
C ILE A 194 26.48 2.17 26.61
N PRO A 195 25.86 0.98 26.61
CA PRO A 195 25.92 0.12 25.44
C PRO A 195 25.19 0.81 24.29
N THR A 196 25.96 1.33 23.34
CA THR A 196 25.48 1.66 22.00
C THR A 196 24.71 0.45 21.47
N PRO A 197 23.47 0.61 20.96
CA PRO A 197 22.72 -0.52 20.45
C PRO A 197 23.52 -1.18 19.34
N LEU A 198 23.72 -2.48 19.55
CA LEU A 198 24.37 -3.41 18.64
C LEU A 198 23.64 -3.32 17.30
N VAL A 199 24.26 -2.64 16.34
CA VAL A 199 23.85 -2.62 14.94
C VAL A 199 24.11 -4.03 14.44
N LEU A 200 23.07 -4.85 14.49
CA LEU A 200 23.05 -6.14 13.81
C LEU A 200 23.29 -5.88 12.33
N PRO A 201 24.20 -6.61 11.66
CA PRO A 201 24.37 -6.50 10.23
C PRO A 201 23.01 -6.77 9.57
N GLU A 202 22.51 -5.79 8.83
CA GLU A 202 21.38 -5.97 7.92
C GLU A 202 21.77 -7.12 6.99
N THR A 203 21.16 -8.28 7.21
CA THR A 203 21.09 -9.32 6.20
C THR A 203 20.26 -8.74 5.07
N GLU A 204 20.92 -8.13 4.11
CA GLU A 204 20.37 -7.77 2.81
C GLU A 204 19.82 -9.05 2.17
N SER A 205 18.51 -9.26 2.34
CA SER A 205 17.77 -10.22 1.53
C SER A 205 17.56 -9.59 0.15
N GLU A 206 18.60 -9.61 -0.68
CA GLU A 206 18.48 -9.43 -2.12
C GLU A 206 17.69 -10.61 -2.72
N HIS A 207 16.37 -10.50 -2.71
CA HIS A 207 15.51 -11.36 -3.52
C HIS A 207 14.21 -10.65 -3.94
N SER A 208 14.32 -9.51 -4.62
CA SER A 208 13.15 -8.90 -5.27
C SER A 208 13.51 -8.04 -6.49
N GLY A 209 14.52 -8.45 -7.25
CA GLY A 209 14.89 -7.83 -8.54
C GLY A 209 14.58 -8.69 -9.78
N SER A 210 14.30 -9.99 -9.61
CA SER A 210 14.16 -10.94 -10.73
C SER A 210 12.71 -11.22 -11.16
N GLU A 211 11.71 -10.94 -10.31
CA GLU A 211 10.32 -11.28 -10.63
C GLU A 211 9.66 -10.34 -11.65
N ALA A 212 10.02 -9.06 -11.70
CA ALA A 212 9.46 -8.13 -12.68
C ALA A 212 9.93 -8.43 -14.12
N SER A 213 11.16 -8.93 -14.29
CA SER A 213 11.65 -9.40 -15.60
C SER A 213 11.01 -10.73 -16.00
N ASN A 214 10.76 -11.64 -15.03
CA ASN A 214 10.09 -12.91 -15.29
C ASN A 214 8.60 -12.74 -15.61
N ALA A 215 7.90 -11.76 -15.04
CA ALA A 215 6.50 -11.50 -15.34
C ALA A 215 6.30 -11.11 -16.81
N ASN A 216 7.17 -10.27 -17.37
CA ASN A 216 7.13 -9.87 -18.78
C ASN A 216 7.54 -11.01 -19.73
N ASP A 217 8.47 -11.88 -19.33
CA ASP A 217 8.81 -13.09 -20.10
C ASP A 217 7.64 -14.11 -20.08
N LEU A 218 6.93 -14.23 -18.96
CA LEU A 218 5.79 -15.14 -18.83
C LEU A 218 4.58 -14.69 -19.68
N THR A 219 4.27 -13.39 -19.73
CA THR A 219 3.22 -12.86 -20.63
C THR A 219 3.60 -13.01 -22.11
N ALA A 220 4.87 -12.83 -22.46
CA ALA A 220 5.35 -13.06 -23.82
C ALA A 220 5.20 -14.53 -24.24
N ARG A 221 5.52 -15.48 -23.34
CA ARG A 221 5.36 -16.93 -23.60
C ARG A 221 3.89 -17.34 -23.70
N LEU A 222 3.01 -16.80 -22.86
CA LEU A 222 1.58 -17.10 -22.92
C LEU A 222 0.91 -16.53 -24.18
N LEU A 223 1.34 -15.36 -24.66
CA LEU A 223 0.88 -14.80 -25.93
C LEU A 223 1.34 -15.61 -27.15
N ASP A 224 2.57 -16.14 -27.12
CA ASP A 224 3.08 -17.01 -28.19
C ASP A 224 2.40 -18.38 -28.21
N GLN A 225 2.02 -18.90 -27.04
CA GLN A 225 1.27 -20.16 -26.93
C GLN A 225 -0.17 -20.03 -27.44
N TRP A 226 -0.76 -18.82 -27.43
CA TRP A 226 -2.11 -18.56 -27.95
C TRP A 226 -2.16 -18.34 -29.47
N ARG A 227 -1.01 -18.10 -30.11
CA ARG A 227 -0.91 -17.85 -31.57
C ARG A 227 -0.77 -19.14 -32.39
N ARG A 228 -0.49 -20.27 -31.76
CA ARG A 228 -0.46 -21.61 -32.37
C ARG A 228 -1.78 -22.34 -32.16
#